data_AF-A0A9E0G7F6-F1
#
_entry.id   AF-A0A9E0G7F6-F1
#
_cell.length_a   1.000
_cell.length_b   1.000
_cell.length_c   1.000
_cell.angle_alpha   90.00
_cell.angle_beta   90.00
_cell.angle_gamma   90.00
#
_symmetry.space_group_name_H-M   'P 1'
#
loop_
_entity.id
_entity.type
_entity.pdbx_description
1 polymer ?
#
loop_
_entity_poly.entity_id
_entity_poly.type
_entity_poly.pdbx_seq_one_letter_code
_entity_poly.pdbx_strand_id
1 'polypeptide(L)' 'MTLSYQYARSIVWLDDLSAERDPHSYDLCQRHTARLSVPNGWRLEDRRSRRELAYAAAPRLAG' A
#
# COMPACT_ATOMS: atom_id res chain seq x y z
N MET A 1 -3.73 1.20 3.94
CA MET A 1 -3.18 0.24 2.97
C MET A 1 -2.25 -0.70 3.71
N THR A 2 -2.11 -1.93 3.25
CA THR A 2 -1.16 -2.88 3.84
C THR A 2 -0.09 -3.23 2.80
N LEU A 3 1.17 -3.17 3.21
CA LEU A 3 2.33 -3.46 2.38
C LEU A 3 2.92 -4.81 2.77
N SER A 4 3.30 -5.62 1.78
CA SER A 4 3.94 -6.92 1.99
C SER A 4 5.06 -7.17 0.99
N TYR A 5 6.07 -7.93 1.40
CA TYR A 5 7.23 -8.24 0.58
C TYR A 5 7.22 -9.70 0.13
N GLN A 6 7.41 -9.93 -1.16
CA GLN A 6 7.72 -11.24 -1.74
C GLN A 6 9.19 -11.21 -2.19
N TYR A 7 10.07 -11.62 -1.27
CA TYR A 7 11.51 -11.54 -1.46
C TYR A 7 12.05 -12.39 -2.62
N ALA A 8 11.53 -13.61 -2.80
CA ALA A 8 12.02 -14.53 -3.82
C ALA A 8 11.82 -14.00 -5.26
N ARG A 9 10.84 -13.12 -5.45
CA ARG A 9 10.51 -12.52 -6.75
C ARG A 9 10.86 -11.04 -6.86
N SER A 10 11.40 -10.45 -5.79
CA SER A 10 11.62 -9.00 -5.68
C SER A 10 10.35 -8.20 -5.99
N ILE A 11 9.23 -8.58 -5.36
CA ILE A 11 7.94 -7.90 -5.53
C ILE A 11 7.50 -7.31 -4.19
N VAL A 12 6.98 -6.09 -4.24
CA VAL A 12 6.23 -5.46 -3.15
C VAL A 12 4.76 -5.43 -3.56
N TRP A 13 3.90 -5.92 -2.68
CA TRP A 13 2.46 -5.81 -2.82
C TRP A 13 1.94 -4.70 -1.93
N LEU A 14 1.03 -3.92 -2.50
CA LEU A 14 0.27 -2.92 -1.80
C LEU A 14 -1.20 -3.25 -1.99
N ASP A 15 -1.84 -3.68 -0.91
CA ASP A 15 -3.25 -4.06 -0.86
C ASP A 15 -4.06 -3.07 -0.02
N ASP A 16 -5.39 -3.22 -0.05
CA ASP A 16 -6.26 -2.46 0.84
C ASP A 16 -5.86 -2.72 2.29
N LEU A 17 -6.24 -1.82 3.21
CA LEU A 17 -5.94 -2.04 4.63
C LEU A 17 -6.52 -3.39 5.11
N SER A 18 -5.64 -4.28 5.55
CA SER A 18 -6.02 -5.59 6.09
C SER A 18 -6.77 -5.45 7.41
N ALA A 19 -7.76 -6.31 7.64
CA ALA A 19 -8.47 -6.39 8.92
C ALA A 19 -7.64 -7.13 9.99
N GLU A 20 -6.77 -8.04 9.56
CA GLU A 20 -5.90 -8.83 10.43
C GLU A 20 -4.48 -8.26 10.42
N ARG A 21 -3.85 -8.23 11.61
CA ARG A 21 -2.44 -7.87 11.75
C ARG A 21 -1.56 -9.07 11.44
N ASP A 22 -0.88 -9.01 10.31
CA ASP A 22 0.17 -9.96 9.96
C ASP A 22 1.57 -9.41 10.34
N PRO A 23 2.42 -10.18 11.05
CA PRO A 23 3.75 -9.75 11.48
C PRO A 23 4.72 -9.39 10.33
N HIS A 24 4.49 -9.92 9.14
CA HIS A 24 5.29 -9.69 7.94
C HIS A 24 4.70 -8.61 7.03
N SER A 25 3.68 -7.90 7.51
CA SER A 25 3.01 -6.83 6.79
C SER A 25 3.17 -5.48 7.51
N TYR A 26 3.06 -4.40 6.74
CA TYR A 26 3.15 -3.04 7.26
C TYR A 26 1.94 -2.23 6.84
N ASP A 27 1.17 -1.77 7.83
CA ASP A 27 0.06 -0.85 7.57
C ASP A 27 0.59 0.57 7.32
N LEU A 28 0.27 1.10 6.15
CA LEU A 28 0.64 2.42 5.71
C LEU A 28 -0.60 3.32 5.64
N CYS A 29 -0.46 4.52 6.20
CA CYS A 29 -1.42 5.59 5.96
C CYS A 29 -1.23 6.17 4.56
N GLN A 30 -2.24 6.88 4.06
CA GLN A 30 -2.23 7.46 2.73
C GLN A 30 -0.98 8.29 2.41
N ARG A 31 -0.47 9.05 3.39
CA ARG A 31 0.74 9.86 3.21
C ARG A 31 1.99 9.00 2.98
N HIS A 32 2.13 7.89 3.71
CA HIS A 32 3.25 6.98 3.53
C HIS A 32 3.14 6.22 2.21
N THR A 33 1.92 5.80 1.84
CA THR A 33 1.68 5.16 0.54
C THR A 33 1.99 6.09 -0.64
N ALA A 34 1.64 7.36 -0.57
CA ALA A 34 1.94 8.34 -1.62
C ALA A 34 3.44 8.63 -1.80
N ARG A 35 4.26 8.31 -0.80
CA ARG A 35 5.72 8.50 -0.81
C ARG A 35 6.48 7.17 -0.91
N LEU A 36 5.76 6.06 -1.06
CA LEU A 36 6.34 4.74 -1.14
C LEU A 36 7.20 4.63 -2.39
N SER A 37 8.44 4.22 -2.20
CA SER A 37 9.33 3.75 -3.26
C SER A 37 9.81 2.35 -2.90
N VAL A 38 10.03 1.53 -3.93
CA VAL A 38 10.57 0.18 -3.78
C VAL A 38 12.06 0.16 -4.12
N PRO A 39 12.85 -0.80 -3.59
CA PRO A 39 14.26 -0.91 -3.93
C PRO A 39 14.48 -1.08 -5.44
N ASN A 40 15.65 -0.67 -5.94
CA ASN A 40 15.97 -0.81 -7.35
C ASN A 40 15.90 -2.29 -7.80
N GLY A 41 15.29 -2.52 -8.96
CA GLY A 41 15.06 -3.86 -9.50
C GLY A 41 13.86 -4.60 -8.90
N TRP A 42 13.16 -4.00 -7.93
CA TRP A 42 11.91 -4.54 -7.41
C TRP A 42 10.71 -4.02 -8.17
N ARG A 43 9.64 -4.81 -8.20
CA ARG A 43 8.36 -4.41 -8.77
C ARG A 43 7.38 -4.06 -7.67
N LEU A 44 6.69 -2.94 -7.81
CA LEU A 44 5.52 -2.62 -7.01
C LEU A 44 4.27 -3.08 -7.76
N GLU A 45 3.45 -3.92 -7.15
CA GLU A 45 2.11 -4.23 -7.65
C GLU A 45 1.09 -3.62 -6.70
N ASP A 46 0.45 -2.53 -7.14
CA ASP A 46 -0.69 -1.93 -6.45
C ASP A 46 -1.96 -2.74 -6.78
N ARG A 47 -2.44 -3.47 -5.79
CA ARG A 47 -3.57 -4.40 -5.87
C ARG A 47 -4.83 -3.85 -5.19
N ARG A 48 -4.79 -2.59 -4.76
CA ARG A 48 -5.89 -1.96 -4.04
C ARG A 48 -7.13 -1.86 -4.90
N SER A 49 -8.27 -2.03 -4.25
CA SER A 49 -9.56 -1.84 -4.88
C SER A 49 -9.69 -0.42 -5.42
N ARG A 50 -10.35 -0.27 -6.59
CA ARG A 50 -10.63 1.05 -7.19
C ARG A 50 -11.38 1.98 -6.24
N ARG A 51 -12.16 1.42 -5.30
CA ARG A 51 -12.90 2.18 -4.29
C ARG A 51 -11.98 2.84 -3.26
N GLU A 52 -10.93 2.17 -2.82
CA GLU A 52 -9.98 2.74 -1.86
C GLU A 52 -9.08 3.79 -2.52
N LEU A 53 -8.69 3.57 -3.78
CA LEU A 53 -7.98 4.58 -4.59
C LEU A 53 -8.80 5.88 -4.72
N ALA A 54 -10.11 5.76 -4.94
CA ALA A 54 -11.01 6.92 -5.01
C ALA A 54 -11.13 7.66 -3.67
N TYR A 55 -11.21 6.94 -2.54
CA TYR A 55 -11.23 7.55 -1.21
C TYR A 55 -9.93 8.31 -0.90
N ALA A 56 -8.78 7.79 -1.34
CA ALA A 56 -7.50 8.49 -1.22
C ALA A 56 -7.46 9.77 -2.09
N ALA A 57 -8.10 9.79 -3.26
CA ALA A 57 -8.11 10.97 -4.14
C ALA A 57 -9.11 12.05 -3.70
N ALA A 58 -10.08 11.73 -2.84
CA ALA A 58 -11.06 12.70 -2.37
C ALA A 58 -10.36 13.80 -1.54
N PRO A 59 -10.67 15.09 -1.78
CA PRO A 59 -10.15 16.16 -0.96
C PRO A 59 -10.54 15.90 0.49
N ARG A 60 -9.54 15.92 1.39
CA ARG A 60 -9.78 15.88 2.83
C ARG A 60 -10.65 17.10 3.14
N LEU A 61 -11.92 16.87 3.48
CA LEU A 61 -12.75 17.87 4.12
C LEU A 61 -12.08 18.20 5.46
N ALA A 62 -11.18 19.17 5.43
CA ALA A 62 -10.62 19.79 6.61
C ALA A 62 -11.73 20.68 7.19
N GLY A 63 -12.23 20.30 8.36
CA GLY A 63 -12.96 21.21 9.24
C GLY A 63 -12.00 22.15 9.97
#